data_AF-A0A1D2ME66-F1
#
_entry.id   AF-A0A1D2ME66-F1
#
_cell.length_a   1.000
_cell.length_b   1.000
_cell.length_c   1.000
_cell.angle_alpha   90.00
_cell.angle_beta   90.00
_cell.angle_gamma   90.00
#
_symmetry.space_group_name_H-M   'P 1'
#
loop_
_entity.id
_entity.type
_entity.pdbx_description
1 polymer ?
#
loop_
_entity_poly.entity_id
_entity_poly.type
_entity_poly.pdbx_seq_one_letter_code
_entity_poly.pdbx_strand_id
1 'polypeptide(L)'
;MEIHILTRKWSTLILLILLHHSINFQSVSGSPHFDGPSVVATFSEPVSHHDNNTSVEPLFYGWFFNESIAESISIIGKKYFMEIYDTIPQFQTFVNDLMHESNVTNPLEFYTKPLDPDTQLPDLHYHITAKFCGRNDSSDQCTSYLHDIGQYLGRPYKMHLVGLFFTKNTYGIRIKLTAEEQKLFREDTRENSAQAVVEETNEIDGIVLPNQENHGFAYEPYYYTKKEQPEDLNHPFYPGIQFRPQKDNFHPTESRAHTTLGCAPGIPAVQTGLDLIQIIDMEVSSFAYHQDFIVGGKDVPEATLRQYKVYDEPGTVVFVVYPSEQMIAEAIFNAYL
;
A
#
# COMPACT_ATOMS: atom_id res chain seq x y z
N MET A 1 -24.44 -30.58 53.54
CA MET A 1 -24.93 -29.86 54.73
C MET A 1 -24.29 -28.48 54.68
N GLU A 2 -25.13 -27.46 54.43
CA GLU A 2 -24.92 -25.97 54.44
C GLU A 2 -23.78 -25.40 53.57
N ILE A 3 -23.97 -24.70 52.44
CA ILE A 3 -24.79 -23.52 52.00
C ILE A 3 -24.38 -22.18 52.64
N HIS A 4 -23.81 -21.29 51.82
CA HIS A 4 -24.02 -19.82 51.72
C HIS A 4 -23.10 -19.30 50.58
N ILE A 5 -23.54 -19.09 49.34
CA ILE A 5 -24.33 -17.97 48.74
C ILE A 5 -23.99 -16.59 49.33
N LEU A 6 -23.21 -15.82 48.56
CA LEU A 6 -23.20 -14.35 48.62
C LEU A 6 -23.29 -13.79 47.20
N THR A 7 -24.49 -13.30 46.91
CA THR A 7 -24.88 -12.56 45.71
C THR A 7 -24.77 -11.05 45.94
N ARG A 8 -24.64 -10.32 44.81
CA ARG A 8 -25.23 -9.00 44.48
C ARG A 8 -24.43 -7.70 44.70
N LYS A 9 -24.40 -6.95 43.58
CA LYS A 9 -24.64 -5.51 43.36
C LYS A 9 -23.46 -4.53 43.54
N TRP A 10 -22.93 -4.10 42.39
CA TRP A 10 -22.61 -2.69 42.13
C TRP A 10 -23.09 -2.32 40.72
N SER A 11 -24.34 -1.88 40.65
CA SER A 11 -24.87 -1.00 39.61
C SER A 11 -24.95 0.40 40.24
N THR A 12 -24.92 1.45 39.41
CA THR A 12 -25.00 2.91 39.72
C THR A 12 -23.75 3.63 40.24
N LEU A 13 -22.86 4.02 39.32
CA LEU A 13 -22.07 5.26 39.33
C LEU A 13 -21.58 5.43 37.87
N ILE A 14 -22.24 6.18 36.98
CA ILE A 14 -21.98 7.60 36.71
C ILE A 14 -23.17 8.08 35.86
N LEU A 15 -24.08 8.83 36.47
CA LEU A 15 -25.08 9.64 35.80
C LEU A 15 -25.23 10.91 36.62
N LEU A 16 -24.30 11.85 36.45
CA LEU A 16 -24.42 13.24 36.89
C LEU A 16 -23.20 14.00 36.34
N ILE A 17 -23.38 14.65 35.20
CA ILE A 17 -23.00 16.03 34.82
C ILE A 17 -23.39 16.15 33.34
N LEU A 18 -24.69 16.31 33.12
CA LEU A 18 -25.24 17.02 31.98
C LEU A 18 -25.97 18.20 32.61
N LEU A 19 -25.47 19.42 32.40
CA LEU A 19 -26.28 20.61 32.16
C LEU A 19 -25.37 21.84 31.95
N HIS A 20 -25.62 22.47 30.81
CA HIS A 20 -25.41 23.87 30.47
C HIS A 20 -23.98 24.34 30.26
N HIS A 21 -23.58 24.45 28.99
CA HIS A 21 -23.28 25.76 28.38
C HIS A 21 -23.87 25.81 26.97
N SER A 22 -24.98 26.53 26.83
CA SER A 22 -25.49 26.98 25.54
C SER A 22 -24.56 28.09 25.03
N ILE A 23 -23.87 27.86 23.92
CA ILE A 23 -23.15 28.92 23.21
C ILE A 23 -23.98 29.30 21.98
N ASN A 24 -24.39 30.57 21.98
CA ASN A 24 -25.13 31.23 20.91
C ASN A 24 -24.36 31.17 19.59
N PHE A 25 -25.01 30.67 18.54
CA PHE A 25 -24.63 30.95 17.16
C PHE A 25 -25.08 32.38 16.82
N GLN A 26 -24.12 33.31 16.78
CA GLN A 26 -24.25 34.53 15.99
C GLN A 26 -23.51 34.32 14.66
N SER A 27 -24.26 34.44 13.57
CA SER A 27 -23.73 34.48 12.21
C SER A 27 -22.85 35.73 12.03
N VAL A 28 -21.55 35.53 11.87
CA VAL A 28 -20.63 36.57 11.38
C VAL A 28 -20.13 36.13 10.01
N SER A 29 -20.68 36.76 8.98
CA SER A 29 -20.12 36.76 7.63
C SER A 29 -18.80 37.53 7.64
N GLY A 30 -17.69 36.83 7.41
CA GLY A 30 -16.37 37.44 7.26
C GLY A 30 -15.33 36.38 6.92
N SER A 31 -14.94 36.31 5.65
CA SER A 31 -13.86 35.45 5.15
C SER A 31 -12.53 35.81 5.82
N PRO A 32 -11.78 34.86 6.40
CA PRO A 32 -10.38 35.06 6.68
C PRO A 32 -9.55 34.62 5.47
N HIS A 33 -8.95 35.59 4.79
CA HIS A 33 -7.80 35.38 3.92
C HIS A 33 -6.66 34.83 4.78
N PHE A 34 -6.27 33.57 4.55
CA PHE A 34 -5.03 33.00 5.04
C PHE A 34 -4.00 33.03 3.92
N ASP A 35 -3.13 34.03 3.96
CA ASP A 35 -1.88 34.07 3.20
C ASP A 35 -0.78 33.40 4.04
N GLY A 36 -0.46 32.16 3.71
CA GLY A 36 0.70 31.41 4.20
C GLY A 36 1.18 30.48 3.08
N PRO A 37 2.49 30.26 2.90
CA PRO A 37 3.00 29.61 1.71
C PRO A 37 2.67 28.11 1.71
N SER A 38 1.69 27.71 0.90
CA SER A 38 1.54 26.33 0.46
C SER A 38 2.72 26.01 -0.46
N VAL A 39 3.68 25.22 0.02
CA VAL A 39 4.59 24.50 -0.87
C VAL A 39 3.80 23.34 -1.46
N VAL A 40 2.97 23.67 -2.45
CA VAL A 40 2.52 22.72 -3.45
C VAL A 40 3.79 22.21 -4.13
N ALA A 41 3.86 20.93 -4.48
CA ALA A 41 4.85 20.46 -5.47
C ALA A 41 4.62 21.29 -6.75
N THR A 42 5.36 22.40 -6.86
CA THR A 42 5.14 23.39 -7.88
C THR A 42 5.57 22.79 -9.21
N PHE A 43 4.61 22.71 -10.11
CA PHE A 43 4.83 22.63 -11.54
C PHE A 43 5.95 23.61 -11.93
N SER A 44 7.12 23.08 -12.29
CA SER A 44 8.06 23.77 -13.15
C SER A 44 7.69 23.41 -14.58
N GLU A 45 7.32 24.41 -15.39
CA GLU A 45 7.31 24.23 -16.84
C GLU A 45 8.67 23.68 -17.28
N PRO A 46 8.74 22.83 -18.32
CA PRO A 46 10.03 22.48 -18.92
C PRO A 46 10.68 23.79 -19.36
N VAL A 47 11.74 24.16 -18.64
CA VAL A 47 12.48 25.41 -18.85
C VAL A 47 12.84 25.47 -20.34
N SER A 48 12.23 26.41 -21.06
CA SER A 48 12.66 26.74 -22.41
C SER A 48 14.10 27.19 -22.32
N HIS A 49 14.99 26.45 -22.98
CA HIS A 49 16.43 26.67 -23.04
C HIS A 49 16.81 28.15 -23.19
N HIS A 50 17.17 28.79 -22.08
CA HIS A 50 18.10 29.93 -22.03
C HIS A 50 18.43 30.36 -20.60
N ASP A 51 18.85 29.41 -19.75
CA ASP A 51 19.82 29.73 -18.70
C ASP A 51 20.53 28.45 -18.25
N ASN A 52 21.86 28.50 -18.24
CA ASN A 52 22.69 27.38 -17.85
C ASN A 52 22.69 27.22 -16.33
N ASN A 53 22.32 26.01 -15.90
CA ASN A 53 23.09 25.18 -14.98
C ASN A 53 22.52 24.94 -13.57
N THR A 54 21.32 24.33 -13.52
CA THR A 54 21.09 23.10 -12.73
C THR A 54 19.86 22.42 -13.31
N SER A 55 20.05 21.41 -14.16
CA SER A 55 18.97 20.47 -14.46
C SER A 55 18.68 19.73 -13.16
N VAL A 56 17.49 19.92 -12.58
CA VAL A 56 17.09 19.15 -11.40
C VAL A 56 16.73 17.76 -11.89
N GLU A 57 17.59 16.79 -11.59
CA GLU A 57 17.36 15.39 -11.93
C GLU A 57 16.33 14.81 -10.96
N PRO A 58 15.25 14.17 -11.45
CA PRO A 58 14.28 13.53 -10.58
C PRO A 58 14.90 12.45 -9.70
N LEU A 59 14.53 12.40 -8.42
CA LEU A 59 14.87 11.28 -7.54
C LEU A 59 14.19 9.99 -8.00
N PHE A 60 12.93 10.08 -8.42
CA PHE A 60 12.17 8.97 -8.98
C PHE A 60 10.98 9.46 -9.81
N TYR A 61 10.47 8.58 -10.66
CA TYR A 61 9.20 8.76 -11.36
C TYR A 61 8.15 7.81 -10.78
N GLY A 62 6.90 8.23 -10.78
CA GLY A 62 5.82 7.42 -10.23
C GLY A 62 4.44 8.04 -10.42
N TRP A 63 3.44 7.35 -9.90
CA TRP A 63 2.07 7.86 -9.81
C TRP A 63 1.82 8.41 -8.42
N PHE A 64 1.35 9.66 -8.33
CA PHE A 64 1.13 10.36 -7.07
C PHE A 64 -0.36 10.57 -6.83
N PHE A 65 -0.86 10.11 -5.68
CA PHE A 65 -2.20 10.40 -5.22
C PHE A 65 -2.24 11.81 -4.64
N ASN A 66 -3.36 12.53 -4.82
CA ASN A 66 -3.58 13.78 -4.10
C ASN A 66 -3.82 13.55 -2.59
N GLU A 67 -3.77 14.61 -1.79
CA GLU A 67 -3.91 14.53 -0.33
C GLU A 67 -5.21 13.85 0.13
N SER A 68 -6.35 14.17 -0.49
CA SER A 68 -7.66 13.60 -0.11
C SER A 68 -7.75 12.09 -0.38
N ILE A 69 -7.18 11.64 -1.50
CA ILE A 69 -7.09 10.21 -1.83
C ILE A 69 -6.08 9.52 -0.90
N ALA A 70 -4.93 10.17 -0.64
CA ALA A 70 -3.92 9.63 0.26
C ALA A 70 -4.46 9.44 1.70
N GLU A 71 -5.26 10.39 2.19
CA GLU A 71 -5.97 10.27 3.47
C GLU A 71 -6.94 9.08 3.46
N SER A 72 -7.76 8.95 2.41
CA SER A 72 -8.69 7.81 2.26
C SER A 72 -7.96 6.46 2.26
N ILE A 73 -6.85 6.37 1.53
CA ILE A 73 -5.97 5.18 1.52
C ILE A 73 -5.43 4.89 2.93
N SER A 74 -4.97 5.91 3.66
CA SER A 74 -4.48 5.76 5.04
C SER A 74 -5.56 5.21 5.97
N ILE A 75 -6.78 5.76 5.88
CA ILE A 75 -7.91 5.35 6.72
C ILE A 75 -8.27 3.90 6.43
N ILE A 76 -8.39 3.50 5.15
CA ILE A 76 -8.73 2.13 4.78
C ILE A 76 -7.66 1.15 5.29
N GLY A 77 -6.37 1.47 5.10
CA GLY A 77 -5.26 0.65 5.60
C GLY A 77 -5.30 0.45 7.12
N LYS A 78 -5.51 1.53 7.88
CA LYS A 78 -5.64 1.48 9.34
C LYS A 78 -6.86 0.70 9.80
N LYS A 79 -7.98 0.79 9.07
CA LYS A 79 -9.20 0.04 9.39
C LYS A 79 -9.01 -1.47 9.22
N TYR A 80 -8.44 -1.92 8.09
CA TYR A 80 -8.08 -3.33 7.93
C TYR A 80 -7.11 -3.78 9.03
N PHE A 81 -6.04 -3.00 9.27
CA PHE A 81 -5.06 -3.34 10.29
C PHE A 81 -5.68 -3.55 11.67
N MET A 82 -6.49 -2.59 12.15
CA MET A 82 -7.11 -2.67 13.48
C MET A 82 -8.14 -3.79 13.57
N GLU A 83 -8.96 -3.95 12.52
CA GLU A 83 -9.95 -5.03 12.50
C GLU A 83 -9.27 -6.40 12.59
N ILE A 84 -8.19 -6.61 11.82
CA ILE A 84 -7.43 -7.86 11.86
C ILE A 84 -6.74 -8.04 13.22
N TYR A 85 -6.13 -6.99 13.77
CA TYR A 85 -5.48 -7.02 15.08
C TYR A 85 -6.44 -7.36 16.23
N ASP A 86 -7.68 -6.88 16.16
CA ASP A 86 -8.69 -7.13 17.19
C ASP A 86 -9.36 -8.50 17.06
N THR A 87 -9.37 -9.11 15.86
CA THR A 87 -10.18 -10.31 15.58
C THR A 87 -9.38 -11.57 15.26
N ILE A 88 -8.13 -11.45 14.81
CA ILE A 88 -7.30 -12.57 14.36
C ILE A 88 -6.13 -12.80 15.33
N PRO A 89 -6.20 -13.81 16.22
CA PRO A 89 -5.17 -14.05 17.24
C PRO A 89 -3.76 -14.20 16.65
N GLN A 90 -3.63 -14.84 15.48
CA GLN A 90 -2.35 -15.04 14.80
C GLN A 90 -1.69 -13.71 14.40
N PHE A 91 -2.49 -12.76 13.93
CA PHE A 91 -2.00 -11.43 13.56
C PHE A 91 -1.71 -10.59 14.81
N GLN A 92 -2.56 -10.69 15.82
CA GLN A 92 -2.34 -10.01 17.10
C GLN A 92 -1.02 -10.44 17.75
N THR A 93 -0.75 -11.75 17.83
CA THR A 93 0.54 -12.26 18.33
C THR A 93 1.69 -11.75 17.48
N PHE A 94 1.58 -11.84 16.15
CA PHE A 94 2.59 -11.31 15.24
C PHE A 94 2.93 -9.84 15.50
N VAL A 95 1.93 -8.96 15.60
CA VAL A 95 2.18 -7.53 15.88
C VAL A 95 2.70 -7.31 17.30
N ASN A 96 2.20 -8.04 18.29
CA ASN A 96 2.65 -7.91 19.68
C ASN A 96 4.12 -8.30 19.86
N ASP A 97 4.57 -9.37 19.18
CA ASP A 97 5.97 -9.80 19.21
C ASP A 97 6.87 -8.71 18.61
N LEU A 98 6.49 -8.14 17.46
CA LEU A 98 7.22 -7.05 16.80
C LEU A 98 7.28 -5.78 17.65
N MET A 99 6.16 -5.42 18.28
CA MET A 99 6.08 -4.29 19.21
C MET A 99 7.00 -4.48 20.42
N HIS A 100 6.99 -5.69 21.00
CA HIS A 100 7.85 -6.02 22.13
C HIS A 100 9.35 -5.95 21.74
N GLU A 101 9.72 -6.50 20.58
CA GLU A 101 11.10 -6.44 20.05
C GLU A 101 11.57 -5.00 19.80
N SER A 102 10.65 -4.12 19.43
CA SER A 102 10.96 -2.73 19.05
C SER A 102 10.67 -1.69 20.14
N ASN A 103 10.26 -2.14 21.34
CA ASN A 103 9.84 -1.28 22.45
C ASN A 103 8.76 -0.25 22.06
N VAL A 104 7.81 -0.66 21.21
CA VAL A 104 6.62 0.10 20.81
C VAL A 104 5.42 -0.44 21.61
N THR A 105 4.53 0.44 22.06
CA THR A 105 3.37 0.06 22.90
C THR A 105 2.02 0.21 22.21
N ASN A 106 1.97 0.95 21.11
CA ASN A 106 0.76 1.17 20.31
C ASN A 106 0.92 0.47 18.95
N PRO A 107 0.02 -0.46 18.58
CA PRO A 107 0.14 -1.21 17.32
C PRO A 107 0.06 -0.31 16.08
N LEU A 108 -0.63 0.83 16.16
CA LEU A 108 -0.67 1.82 15.09
C LEU A 108 0.60 2.67 14.95
N GLU A 109 1.47 2.64 15.95
CA GLU A 109 2.76 3.34 15.93
C GLU A 109 3.91 2.45 15.46
N PHE A 110 3.71 1.13 15.38
CA PHE A 110 4.77 0.22 14.93
C PHE A 110 5.16 0.49 13.47
N TYR A 111 4.16 0.58 12.58
CA TYR A 111 4.40 1.00 11.20
C TYR A 111 4.19 2.49 11.06
N THR A 112 5.25 3.22 10.74
CA THR A 112 5.20 4.67 10.50
C THR A 112 5.30 4.97 9.02
N LYS A 113 4.54 5.95 8.53
CA LYS A 113 4.69 6.40 7.15
C LYS A 113 6.12 6.96 6.97
N PRO A 114 6.85 6.58 5.90
CA PRO A 114 8.15 7.15 5.62
C PRO A 114 8.09 8.68 5.55
N LEU A 115 9.14 9.33 6.06
CA LEU A 115 9.30 10.78 5.90
C LEU A 115 9.68 11.11 4.46
N ASP A 116 9.33 12.32 4.05
CA ASP A 116 9.77 12.88 2.79
C ASP A 116 11.32 12.90 2.73
N PRO A 117 11.92 12.39 1.65
CA PRO A 117 13.35 12.13 1.60
C PRO A 117 14.20 13.41 1.52
N ASP A 118 13.64 14.57 1.17
CA ASP A 118 14.35 15.86 1.15
C ASP A 118 14.13 16.65 2.42
N THR A 119 12.87 16.82 2.79
CA THR A 119 12.46 17.70 3.89
C THR A 119 12.55 17.04 5.25
N GLN A 120 12.57 15.69 5.30
CA GLN A 120 12.48 14.92 6.55
C GLN A 120 11.20 15.25 7.34
N LEU A 121 10.16 15.72 6.67
CA LEU A 121 8.84 16.00 7.23
C LEU A 121 7.87 14.88 6.84
N PRO A 122 6.71 14.76 7.52
CA PRO A 122 5.67 13.83 7.11
C PRO A 122 5.26 14.09 5.66
N ASP A 123 5.48 13.11 4.79
CA ASP A 123 4.96 13.16 3.43
C ASP A 123 3.42 13.12 3.50
N LEU A 124 2.74 14.03 2.82
CA LEU A 124 1.27 14.07 2.76
C LEU A 124 0.71 13.20 1.63
N HIS A 125 1.54 12.79 0.69
CA HIS A 125 1.12 12.05 -0.49
C HIS A 125 1.50 10.57 -0.37
N TYR A 126 0.71 9.71 -0.97
CA TYR A 126 1.14 8.34 -1.26
C TYR A 126 1.47 8.27 -2.74
N HIS A 127 2.41 7.40 -3.08
CA HIS A 127 2.83 7.23 -4.47
C HIS A 127 3.07 5.76 -4.80
N ILE A 128 3.19 5.50 -6.09
CA ILE A 128 3.61 4.23 -6.68
C ILE A 128 4.84 4.53 -7.50
N THR A 129 6.01 4.09 -7.03
CA THR A 129 7.27 4.31 -7.74
C THR A 129 7.31 3.45 -9.00
N ALA A 130 7.55 4.09 -10.14
CA ALA A 130 7.67 3.43 -11.45
C ALA A 130 9.13 3.26 -11.87
N LYS A 131 10.01 4.18 -11.48
CA LYS A 131 11.47 4.10 -11.68
C LYS A 131 12.19 4.98 -10.67
N PHE A 132 12.99 4.38 -9.80
CA PHE A 132 13.95 5.09 -8.96
C PHE A 132 15.20 5.50 -9.76
N CYS A 133 15.65 6.74 -9.54
CA CYS A 133 16.82 7.33 -10.18
C CYS A 133 17.96 7.61 -9.19
N GLY A 134 17.64 8.00 -7.95
CA GLY A 134 18.68 8.38 -6.97
C GLY A 134 19.25 9.78 -7.21
N ARG A 135 19.67 10.48 -6.15
CA ARG A 135 20.12 11.90 -6.25
C ARG A 135 21.51 12.11 -6.88
N ASN A 136 22.25 11.03 -7.15
CA ASN A 136 23.63 11.10 -7.64
C ASN A 136 23.92 10.10 -8.75
N ASP A 137 22.91 9.37 -9.22
CA ASP A 137 23.09 8.46 -10.33
C ASP A 137 22.75 9.21 -11.61
N SER A 138 23.76 9.91 -12.15
CA SER A 138 23.72 10.48 -13.50
C SER A 138 23.82 9.36 -14.56
N SER A 139 23.23 8.20 -14.25
CA SER A 139 23.21 7.06 -15.13
C SER A 139 22.35 7.40 -16.34
N ASP A 140 22.83 7.05 -17.52
CA ASP A 140 22.10 7.16 -18.80
C ASP A 140 20.69 6.54 -18.72
N GLN A 141 20.43 5.68 -17.73
CA GLN A 141 19.16 5.00 -17.53
C GLN A 141 18.01 5.95 -17.17
N CYS A 142 18.20 6.97 -16.33
CA CYS A 142 17.10 7.87 -15.98
C CYS A 142 16.84 8.94 -17.04
N THR A 143 17.89 9.40 -17.73
CA THR A 143 17.76 10.29 -18.89
C THR A 143 17.08 9.57 -20.07
N SER A 144 17.47 8.32 -20.37
CA SER A 144 16.81 7.52 -21.41
C SER A 144 15.37 7.16 -21.03
N TYR A 145 15.11 6.88 -19.75
CA TYR A 145 13.75 6.69 -19.26
C TYR A 145 12.87 7.92 -19.52
N LEU A 146 13.35 9.13 -19.19
CA LEU A 146 12.64 10.37 -19.47
C LEU A 146 12.33 10.55 -20.97
N HIS A 147 13.29 10.23 -21.84
CA HIS A 147 13.06 10.28 -23.29
C HIS A 147 11.89 9.37 -23.71
N ASP A 148 11.80 8.17 -23.13
CA ASP A 148 10.76 7.20 -23.48
C ASP A 148 9.38 7.57 -22.93
N ILE A 149 9.35 8.15 -21.72
CA ILE A 149 8.12 8.37 -20.95
C ILE A 149 7.64 9.82 -20.91
N GLY A 150 8.42 10.78 -21.41
CA GLY A 150 8.14 12.22 -21.23
C GLY A 150 6.75 12.65 -21.70
N GLN A 151 6.22 12.01 -22.75
CA GLN A 151 4.86 12.26 -23.25
C GLN A 151 3.74 11.88 -22.26
N TYR A 152 4.02 11.05 -21.26
CA TYR A 152 3.07 10.56 -20.26
C TYR A 152 3.08 11.37 -18.96
N LEU A 153 4.07 12.26 -18.75
CA LEU A 153 4.14 13.10 -17.56
C LEU A 153 2.92 14.03 -17.45
N GLY A 154 2.42 14.19 -16.22
CA GLY A 154 1.24 14.99 -15.89
C GLY A 154 -0.09 14.34 -16.24
N ARG A 155 -0.11 13.13 -16.82
CA ARG A 155 -1.36 12.45 -17.17
C ARG A 155 -1.98 11.74 -15.95
N PRO A 156 -3.32 11.75 -15.81
CA PRO A 156 -4.01 10.97 -14.80
C PRO A 156 -4.12 9.50 -15.21
N TYR A 157 -4.03 8.61 -14.23
CA TYR A 157 -4.21 7.16 -14.35
C TYR A 157 -5.17 6.66 -13.27
N LYS A 158 -5.98 5.66 -13.62
CA LYS A 158 -6.85 4.95 -12.66
C LYS A 158 -6.07 3.77 -12.10
N MET A 159 -5.51 3.95 -10.91
CA MET A 159 -4.72 2.93 -10.24
C MET A 159 -5.64 1.90 -9.57
N HIS A 160 -5.34 0.62 -9.80
CA HIS A 160 -6.10 -0.51 -9.24
C HIS A 160 -5.39 -1.07 -8.01
N LEU A 161 -5.89 -0.71 -6.82
CA LEU A 161 -5.41 -1.15 -5.52
C LEU A 161 -6.15 -2.45 -5.14
N VAL A 162 -5.47 -3.60 -5.25
CA VAL A 162 -6.11 -4.94 -5.27
C VAL A 162 -5.84 -5.80 -4.04
N GLY A 163 -5.04 -5.32 -3.09
CA GLY A 163 -4.75 -6.04 -1.86
C GLY A 163 -3.85 -5.25 -0.94
N LEU A 164 -3.88 -5.58 0.35
CA LEU A 164 -2.94 -5.05 1.33
C LEU A 164 -2.04 -6.18 1.82
N PHE A 165 -0.86 -5.85 2.29
CA PHE A 165 0.02 -6.84 2.89
C PHE A 165 0.77 -6.27 4.09
N PHE A 166 1.10 -7.16 5.02
CA PHE A 166 1.82 -6.89 6.25
C PHE A 166 2.95 -7.91 6.40
N THR A 167 4.17 -7.41 6.55
CA THR A 167 5.37 -8.19 6.89
C THR A 167 5.96 -7.60 8.17
N LYS A 168 6.95 -8.25 8.78
CA LYS A 168 7.64 -7.68 9.94
C LYS A 168 8.31 -6.31 9.68
N ASN A 169 8.59 -6.03 8.41
CA ASN A 169 9.36 -4.85 8.00
C ASN A 169 8.44 -3.72 7.54
N THR A 170 7.39 -4.03 6.79
CA THR A 170 6.57 -3.03 6.10
C THR A 170 5.11 -3.46 6.00
N TYR A 171 4.24 -2.49 5.74
CA TYR A 171 2.93 -2.77 5.18
C TYR A 171 2.61 -1.84 4.02
N GLY A 172 1.91 -2.37 3.03
CA GLY A 172 1.67 -1.68 1.77
C GLY A 172 0.42 -2.17 1.06
N ILE A 173 0.14 -1.52 -0.07
CA ILE A 173 -0.95 -1.88 -0.98
C ILE A 173 -0.36 -2.38 -2.29
N ARG A 174 -0.94 -3.45 -2.83
CA ARG A 174 -0.61 -4.02 -4.14
C ARG A 174 -1.34 -3.28 -5.24
N ILE A 175 -0.61 -3.01 -6.32
CA ILE A 175 -1.15 -2.36 -7.50
C ILE A 175 -1.21 -3.35 -8.66
N LYS A 176 -2.40 -3.49 -9.25
CA LYS A 176 -2.58 -4.20 -10.52
C LYS A 176 -2.39 -3.22 -11.67
N LEU A 177 -1.20 -3.22 -12.28
CA LEU A 177 -0.92 -2.40 -13.45
C LEU A 177 -1.63 -2.93 -14.69
N THR A 178 -2.21 -2.02 -15.47
CA THR A 178 -2.68 -2.26 -16.84
C THR A 178 -1.50 -2.46 -17.80
N ALA A 179 -1.78 -2.96 -19.01
CA ALA A 179 -0.76 -3.15 -20.04
C ALA A 179 -0.09 -1.83 -20.50
N GLU A 180 -0.72 -0.68 -20.31
CA GLU A 180 -0.11 0.63 -20.57
C GLU A 180 0.83 1.03 -19.44
N GLU A 181 0.35 0.95 -18.20
CA GLU A 181 1.14 1.30 -17.00
C GLU A 181 2.36 0.39 -16.82
N GLN A 182 2.27 -0.88 -17.21
CA GLN A 182 3.41 -1.80 -17.23
C GLN A 182 4.54 -1.35 -18.16
N LYS A 183 4.26 -0.58 -19.22
CA LYS A 183 5.31 -0.03 -20.11
C LYS A 183 6.08 1.10 -19.46
N LEU A 184 5.45 1.81 -18.51
CA LEU A 184 6.05 2.87 -17.73
C LEU A 184 6.80 2.29 -16.53
N PHE A 185 6.30 1.22 -15.94
CA PHE A 185 6.92 0.58 -14.79
C PHE A 185 8.25 -0.12 -15.16
N ARG A 186 9.39 0.48 -14.77
CA ARG A 186 10.75 -0.05 -14.97
C ARG A 186 11.51 -0.35 -13.68
N GLU A 187 10.83 -0.27 -12.55
CA GLU A 187 11.26 -0.84 -11.29
C GLU A 187 11.51 -2.35 -11.52
N ASP A 188 12.79 -2.76 -11.47
CA ASP A 188 13.36 -4.03 -11.93
C ASP A 188 12.41 -5.23 -11.80
N THR A 189 12.13 -5.84 -12.94
CA THR A 189 11.65 -7.21 -13.02
C THR A 189 12.60 -8.13 -12.26
N ARG A 190 12.10 -9.26 -11.75
CA ARG A 190 12.74 -10.31 -10.90
C ARG A 190 14.23 -10.66 -11.15
N GLU A 191 14.84 -10.21 -12.24
CA GLU A 191 16.21 -10.52 -12.67
C GLU A 191 17.31 -9.81 -11.84
N ASN A 192 17.05 -8.66 -11.21
CA ASN A 192 18.08 -7.92 -10.45
C ASN A 192 18.02 -8.08 -8.91
N SER A 193 16.93 -8.63 -8.35
CA SER A 193 16.83 -8.88 -6.90
C SER A 193 17.75 -10.01 -6.41
N ALA A 194 18.32 -10.81 -7.32
CA ALA A 194 19.33 -11.82 -7.02
C ALA A 194 20.77 -11.25 -6.94
N GLN A 195 21.01 -9.97 -7.27
CA GLN A 195 22.36 -9.37 -7.30
C GLN A 195 22.70 -8.53 -6.06
N ALA A 196 21.81 -8.43 -5.06
CA ALA A 196 22.11 -7.76 -3.78
C ALA A 196 22.54 -8.73 -2.65
N VAL A 197 22.69 -10.03 -2.95
CA VAL A 197 23.28 -11.00 -2.02
C VAL A 197 24.25 -11.89 -2.80
N VAL A 198 25.48 -12.01 -2.28
CA VAL A 198 26.63 -12.81 -2.74
C VAL A 198 27.56 -12.13 -3.77
N GLU A 199 28.53 -11.36 -3.23
CA GLU A 199 29.91 -11.52 -3.70
C GLU A 199 30.46 -12.85 -3.16
N GLU A 200 31.26 -13.51 -4.00
CA GLU A 200 32.09 -14.70 -3.79
C GLU A 200 31.60 -16.08 -4.31
N THR A 201 32.09 -16.35 -5.53
CA THR A 201 32.74 -17.60 -6.02
C THR A 201 31.99 -18.57 -6.94
N ASN A 202 32.35 -18.45 -8.22
CA ASN A 202 32.81 -19.46 -9.20
C ASN A 202 32.10 -20.82 -9.35
N GLU A 203 31.60 -20.98 -10.59
CA GLU A 203 31.61 -22.16 -11.49
C GLU A 203 31.01 -23.50 -11.00
N ILE A 204 30.04 -24.05 -11.76
CA ILE A 204 30.23 -25.18 -12.72
C ILE A 204 28.85 -25.75 -13.15
N ASP A 205 28.74 -25.98 -14.46
CA ASP A 205 27.91 -26.91 -15.25
C ASP A 205 26.37 -26.90 -15.26
N GLY A 206 25.86 -26.32 -16.36
CA GLY A 206 25.03 -26.98 -17.38
C GLY A 206 24.13 -28.15 -16.98
N ILE A 207 22.84 -27.87 -16.82
CA ILE A 207 21.78 -28.89 -16.93
C ILE A 207 20.61 -28.37 -17.79
N VAL A 208 20.25 -29.22 -18.74
CA VAL A 208 19.21 -29.11 -19.76
C VAL A 208 17.81 -29.09 -19.14
N LEU A 209 16.97 -28.12 -19.54
CA LEU A 209 15.53 -28.11 -19.23
C LEU A 209 14.77 -29.05 -20.18
N PRO A 210 13.93 -29.98 -19.69
CA PRO A 210 12.97 -30.68 -20.53
C PRO A 210 11.62 -29.93 -20.58
N ASN A 211 11.11 -29.78 -21.80
CA ASN A 211 9.74 -29.42 -22.14
C ASN A 211 8.72 -30.13 -21.25
N GLN A 212 7.72 -29.41 -20.75
CA GLN A 212 6.44 -30.00 -20.39
C GLN A 212 5.27 -29.24 -20.99
N GLU A 213 4.30 -30.05 -21.39
CA GLU A 213 3.27 -29.80 -22.37
C GLU A 213 2.05 -29.11 -21.76
N ASN A 214 1.37 -28.39 -22.65
CA ASN A 214 -0.02 -27.95 -22.57
C ASN A 214 -0.95 -28.92 -21.81
N HIS A 215 -1.55 -28.44 -20.73
CA HIS A 215 -2.87 -28.90 -20.31
C HIS A 215 -3.83 -27.71 -20.23
N GLY A 216 -4.69 -27.63 -21.26
CA GLY A 216 -5.75 -26.66 -21.37
C GLY A 216 -6.86 -26.90 -20.35
N PHE A 217 -7.26 -25.84 -19.66
CA PHE A 217 -8.54 -25.76 -18.97
C PHE A 217 -9.47 -24.90 -19.81
N ALA A 218 -10.52 -25.53 -20.34
CA ALA A 218 -11.60 -24.87 -21.06
C ALA A 218 -12.36 -23.94 -20.10
N TYR A 219 -12.36 -22.65 -20.41
CA TYR A 219 -13.17 -21.64 -19.72
C TYR A 219 -14.58 -21.63 -20.31
N GLU A 220 -15.61 -21.91 -19.52
CA GLU A 220 -16.99 -21.59 -19.89
C GLU A 220 -17.36 -20.19 -19.38
N PRO A 221 -17.93 -19.30 -20.21
CA PRO A 221 -18.28 -17.95 -19.81
C PRO A 221 -19.67 -17.92 -19.15
N TYR A 222 -19.71 -17.67 -17.83
CA TYR A 222 -20.95 -17.28 -17.16
C TYR A 222 -21.25 -15.80 -17.44
N TYR A 223 -22.31 -15.56 -18.23
CA TYR A 223 -22.87 -14.23 -18.43
C TYR A 223 -23.58 -13.76 -17.16
N TYR A 224 -22.94 -12.86 -16.39
CA TYR A 224 -23.65 -12.06 -15.40
C TYR A 224 -23.93 -10.66 -15.97
N THR A 225 -25.20 -10.35 -16.20
CA THR A 225 -25.66 -8.99 -16.50
C THR A 225 -26.27 -8.38 -15.24
N LYS A 226 -25.64 -7.36 -14.64
CA LYS A 226 -26.39 -6.22 -14.10
C LYS A 226 -25.57 -5.01 -13.65
N LYS A 227 -25.98 -3.89 -14.26
CA LYS A 227 -25.98 -2.48 -13.83
C LYS A 227 -24.63 -1.87 -13.46
N GLU A 228 -24.08 -1.15 -14.43
CA GLU A 228 -23.15 -0.03 -14.21
C GLU A 228 -23.70 0.84 -13.07
N GLN A 229 -23.06 0.75 -11.90
CA GLN A 229 -23.26 1.74 -10.86
C GLN A 229 -22.67 3.07 -11.37
N PRO A 230 -23.39 4.19 -11.18
CA PRO A 230 -22.95 5.49 -11.65
C PRO A 230 -21.55 5.81 -11.11
N GLU A 231 -20.74 6.49 -11.93
CA GLU A 231 -19.38 6.93 -11.64
C GLU A 231 -19.33 8.03 -10.55
N ASP A 232 -20.07 7.87 -9.46
CA ASP A 232 -20.03 8.81 -8.36
C ASP A 232 -18.71 8.60 -7.61
N LEU A 233 -17.72 9.46 -7.92
CA LEU A 233 -16.35 9.46 -7.41
C LEU A 233 -16.25 9.69 -5.89
N ASN A 234 -17.37 9.96 -5.22
CA ASN A 234 -17.40 10.34 -3.83
C ASN A 234 -18.02 9.23 -2.96
N HIS A 235 -17.22 8.22 -2.63
CA HIS A 235 -17.59 7.36 -1.51
C HIS A 235 -17.69 8.23 -0.25
N PRO A 236 -18.80 8.18 0.51
CA PRO A 236 -19.11 9.14 1.58
C PRO A 236 -18.07 9.15 2.71
N PHE A 237 -17.32 8.05 2.86
CA PHE A 237 -16.26 7.91 3.86
C PHE A 237 -14.84 7.93 3.26
N TYR A 238 -14.71 7.75 1.94
CA TYR A 238 -13.42 7.57 1.25
C TYR A 238 -13.39 8.38 -0.06
N PRO A 239 -13.38 9.72 0.00
CA PRO A 239 -13.40 10.55 -1.20
C PRO A 239 -12.31 10.16 -2.22
N GLY A 240 -12.69 10.07 -3.50
CA GLY A 240 -11.79 9.72 -4.59
C GLY A 240 -11.47 8.21 -4.71
N ILE A 241 -12.03 7.36 -3.86
CA ILE A 241 -11.93 5.90 -3.97
C ILE A 241 -13.24 5.32 -4.53
N GLN A 242 -13.14 4.59 -5.64
CA GLN A 242 -14.23 3.77 -6.16
C GLN A 242 -14.01 2.31 -5.79
N PHE A 243 -15.01 1.66 -5.21
CA PHE A 243 -14.99 0.21 -5.02
C PHE A 243 -15.64 -0.47 -6.22
N ARG A 244 -15.01 -1.54 -6.70
CA ARG A 244 -15.55 -2.38 -7.78
C ARG A 244 -15.36 -3.84 -7.42
N PRO A 245 -16.35 -4.72 -7.70
CA PRO A 245 -16.17 -6.15 -7.50
C PRO A 245 -14.87 -6.66 -8.12
N GLN A 246 -14.08 -7.37 -7.32
CA GLN A 246 -12.86 -7.99 -7.77
C GLN A 246 -13.22 -9.32 -8.44
N LYS A 247 -12.97 -9.42 -9.76
CA LYS A 247 -13.30 -10.60 -10.56
C LYS A 247 -12.27 -11.73 -10.42
N ASP A 248 -11.04 -11.38 -10.04
CA ASP A 248 -9.92 -12.31 -9.98
C ASP A 248 -9.76 -12.81 -8.53
N ASN A 249 -9.98 -14.10 -8.32
CA ASN A 249 -9.72 -14.77 -7.05
C ASN A 249 -8.21 -14.82 -6.81
N PHE A 250 -7.67 -13.84 -6.09
CA PHE A 250 -6.35 -13.93 -5.44
C PHE A 250 -5.16 -14.15 -6.38
N HIS A 251 -5.31 -13.93 -7.70
CA HIS A 251 -4.17 -14.12 -8.60
C HIS A 251 -3.07 -13.13 -8.22
N PRO A 252 -1.84 -13.60 -7.96
CA PRO A 252 -0.71 -12.74 -7.66
C PRO A 252 -0.59 -11.72 -8.77
N THR A 253 -0.50 -10.44 -8.42
CA THR A 253 0.03 -9.48 -9.38
C THR A 253 1.49 -9.88 -9.59
N GLU A 254 1.89 -10.24 -10.80
CA GLU A 254 3.30 -10.57 -11.10
C GLU A 254 4.23 -9.34 -10.97
N SER A 255 3.66 -8.16 -10.68
CA SER A 255 4.36 -6.89 -10.54
C SER A 255 4.70 -6.58 -9.09
N ARG A 256 5.90 -5.99 -8.88
CA ARG A 256 6.32 -5.38 -7.60
C ARG A 256 5.69 -4.01 -7.34
N ALA A 257 4.76 -3.55 -8.19
CA ALA A 257 4.11 -2.26 -8.04
C ALA A 257 3.30 -2.19 -6.75
N HIS A 258 3.60 -1.19 -5.93
CA HIS A 258 3.01 -1.04 -4.61
C HIS A 258 2.93 0.44 -4.20
N THR A 259 2.14 0.68 -3.17
CA THR A 259 2.20 1.89 -2.36
C THR A 259 2.61 1.52 -0.95
N THR A 260 3.68 2.15 -0.45
CA THR A 260 4.13 1.97 0.94
C THR A 260 3.25 2.76 1.89
N LEU A 261 2.60 2.08 2.84
CA LEU A 261 1.76 2.75 3.84
C LEU A 261 2.51 3.01 5.14
N GLY A 262 3.42 2.11 5.52
CA GLY A 262 4.32 2.33 6.64
C GLY A 262 5.40 1.27 6.76
N CYS A 263 6.47 1.65 7.47
CA CYS A 263 7.66 0.86 7.72
C CYS A 263 7.88 0.72 9.23
N ALA A 264 8.45 -0.42 9.63
CA ALA A 264 8.92 -0.66 10.98
C ALA A 264 10.12 0.28 11.31
N PRO A 265 10.46 0.47 12.59
CA PRO A 265 11.54 1.37 13.00
C PRO A 265 12.87 1.04 12.29
N GLY A 266 13.46 2.05 11.63
CA GLY A 266 14.74 1.92 10.93
C GLY A 266 14.68 1.20 9.58
N ILE A 267 13.49 0.77 9.12
CA ILE A 267 13.31 0.10 7.82
C ILE A 267 13.04 1.15 6.73
N PRO A 268 13.77 1.11 5.59
CA PRO A 268 13.54 2.04 4.48
C PRO A 268 12.35 1.61 3.60
N ALA A 269 11.70 2.59 2.96
CA ALA A 269 10.50 2.36 2.13
C ALA A 269 10.69 1.38 0.97
N VAL A 270 11.92 1.31 0.41
CA VAL A 270 12.29 0.37 -0.66
C VAL A 270 12.07 -1.10 -0.28
N GLN A 271 12.14 -1.41 1.02
CA GLN A 271 11.90 -2.76 1.53
C GLN A 271 10.49 -3.26 1.19
N THR A 272 9.52 -2.36 1.05
CA THR A 272 8.12 -2.71 0.76
C THR A 272 7.96 -3.42 -0.59
N GLY A 273 8.75 -3.03 -1.59
CA GLY A 273 8.77 -3.71 -2.89
C GLY A 273 9.43 -5.09 -2.83
N LEU A 274 10.50 -5.23 -2.03
CA LEU A 274 11.20 -6.50 -1.80
C LEU A 274 10.30 -7.49 -1.05
N ASP A 275 9.62 -7.00 -0.01
CA ASP A 275 8.62 -7.76 0.74
C ASP A 275 7.50 -8.24 -0.18
N LEU A 276 6.99 -7.39 -1.08
CA LEU A 276 5.96 -7.79 -2.04
C LEU A 276 6.42 -8.90 -2.98
N ILE A 277 7.66 -8.84 -3.50
CA ILE A 277 8.22 -9.92 -4.34
C ILE A 277 8.26 -11.24 -3.55
N GLN A 278 8.74 -11.21 -2.31
CA GLN A 278 8.78 -12.39 -1.46
C GLN A 278 7.37 -12.99 -1.26
N ILE A 279 6.35 -12.14 -1.10
CA ILE A 279 4.99 -12.62 -0.97
C ILE A 279 4.47 -13.24 -2.27
N ILE A 280 4.76 -12.65 -3.42
CA ILE A 280 4.40 -13.22 -4.73
C ILE A 280 5.07 -14.61 -4.90
N ASP A 281 6.33 -14.74 -4.47
CA ASP A 281 7.05 -16.02 -4.53
C ASP A 281 6.43 -17.07 -3.59
N MET A 282 5.99 -16.68 -2.39
CA MET A 282 5.22 -17.56 -1.50
C MET A 282 3.87 -17.95 -2.07
N GLU A 283 3.20 -17.05 -2.79
CA GLU A 283 1.91 -17.30 -3.43
C GLU A 283 1.97 -18.35 -4.55
N VAL A 284 3.05 -18.37 -5.31
CA VAL A 284 3.25 -19.34 -6.40
C VAL A 284 3.97 -20.61 -5.94
N SER A 285 4.59 -20.59 -4.75
CA SER A 285 5.28 -21.74 -4.19
C SER A 285 4.31 -22.81 -3.71
N SER A 286 4.46 -24.04 -4.20
CA SER A 286 3.70 -25.20 -3.73
C SER A 286 4.05 -25.63 -2.30
N PHE A 287 5.10 -25.06 -1.70
CA PHE A 287 5.59 -25.40 -0.36
C PHE A 287 5.13 -24.41 0.73
N ALA A 288 4.54 -23.27 0.35
CA ALA A 288 4.04 -22.31 1.32
C ALA A 288 2.74 -22.83 1.97
N TYR A 289 2.74 -22.97 3.29
CA TYR A 289 1.49 -23.20 4.02
C TYR A 289 0.73 -21.89 4.12
N HIS A 290 -0.58 -21.94 3.90
CA HIS A 290 -1.44 -20.80 4.13
C HIS A 290 -2.67 -21.13 4.98
N GLN A 291 -3.13 -20.13 5.73
CA GLN A 291 -4.38 -20.17 6.48
C GLN A 291 -5.21 -18.92 6.14
N ASP A 292 -6.49 -19.13 5.85
CA ASP A 292 -7.41 -18.08 5.41
C ASP A 292 -8.39 -17.71 6.53
N PHE A 293 -8.72 -16.43 6.63
CA PHE A 293 -9.68 -15.85 7.55
C PHE A 293 -10.56 -14.86 6.77
N ILE A 294 -11.79 -14.65 7.22
CA ILE A 294 -12.67 -13.61 6.68
C ILE A 294 -12.60 -12.40 7.61
N VAL A 295 -12.34 -11.23 7.04
CA VAL A 295 -12.26 -9.94 7.74
C VAL A 295 -13.00 -8.89 6.91
N GLY A 296 -13.26 -7.72 7.48
CA GLY A 296 -13.99 -6.65 6.81
C GLY A 296 -15.51 -6.84 6.83
N GLY A 297 -16.19 -6.19 5.88
CA GLY A 297 -17.64 -6.31 5.70
C GLY A 297 -18.47 -5.32 6.52
N LYS A 298 -17.81 -4.36 7.18
CA LYS A 298 -18.45 -3.22 7.87
C LYS A 298 -18.01 -1.92 7.22
N ASP A 299 -16.91 -1.36 7.73
CA ASP A 299 -16.40 -0.07 7.30
C ASP A 299 -15.49 -0.16 6.07
N VAL A 300 -14.95 -1.34 5.81
CA VAL A 300 -14.14 -1.69 4.64
C VAL A 300 -14.77 -2.92 3.96
N PRO A 301 -14.51 -3.15 2.66
CA PRO A 301 -15.03 -4.33 1.98
C PRO A 301 -14.68 -5.63 2.72
N GLU A 302 -15.56 -6.62 2.64
CA GLU A 302 -15.22 -7.97 3.08
C GLU A 302 -13.97 -8.44 2.33
N ALA A 303 -13.09 -9.16 3.00
CA ALA A 303 -11.82 -9.60 2.45
C ALA A 303 -11.43 -10.98 2.99
N THR A 304 -10.70 -11.72 2.19
CA THR A 304 -9.93 -12.87 2.68
C THR A 304 -8.60 -12.36 3.20
N LEU A 305 -8.34 -12.53 4.49
CA LEU A 305 -7.00 -12.43 5.06
C LEU A 305 -6.32 -13.79 4.92
N ARG A 306 -5.18 -13.85 4.26
CA ARG A 306 -4.35 -15.05 4.17
C ARG A 306 -3.05 -14.86 4.91
N GLN A 307 -2.76 -15.76 5.84
CA GLN A 307 -1.46 -15.87 6.47
C GLN A 307 -0.61 -16.87 5.68
N TYR A 308 0.59 -16.46 5.24
CA TYR A 308 1.58 -17.38 4.66
C TYR A 308 2.70 -17.68 5.67
N LYS A 309 3.19 -18.92 5.64
CA LYS A 309 4.34 -19.38 6.43
C LYS A 309 5.23 -20.30 5.60
N VAL A 310 6.54 -20.16 5.75
CA VAL A 310 7.54 -21.07 5.16
C VAL A 310 8.04 -22.02 6.25
N TYR A 311 8.05 -23.33 5.98
CA TYR A 311 8.47 -24.35 6.96
C TYR A 311 9.96 -24.28 7.31
N ASP A 312 10.80 -24.03 6.31
CA ASP A 312 12.26 -24.11 6.44
C ASP A 312 12.91 -22.80 6.90
N GLU A 313 12.12 -21.73 7.05
CA GLU A 313 12.56 -20.44 7.61
C GLU A 313 11.68 -20.04 8.81
N PRO A 314 11.99 -20.56 10.01
CA PRO A 314 11.27 -20.21 11.22
C PRO A 314 11.24 -18.69 11.42
N GLY A 315 10.04 -18.11 11.39
CA GLY A 315 9.81 -16.68 11.62
C GLY A 315 9.39 -15.88 10.39
N THR A 316 9.45 -16.43 9.17
CA THR A 316 8.90 -15.77 7.99
C THR A 316 7.38 -15.95 7.95
N VAL A 317 6.66 -14.98 8.53
CA VAL A 317 5.20 -14.89 8.52
C VAL A 317 4.80 -13.61 7.84
N VAL A 318 3.90 -13.71 6.86
CA VAL A 318 3.28 -12.55 6.22
C VAL A 318 1.77 -12.70 6.19
N PHE A 319 1.08 -11.57 6.10
CA PHE A 319 -0.36 -11.52 5.99
C PHE A 319 -0.76 -10.70 4.77
N VAL A 320 -1.69 -11.23 3.98
CA VAL A 320 -2.20 -10.58 2.78
C VAL A 320 -3.70 -10.46 2.89
N VAL A 321 -4.20 -9.24 2.74
CA VAL A 321 -5.62 -8.93 2.65
C VAL A 321 -6.00 -8.87 1.19
N TYR A 322 -7.01 -9.66 0.82
CA TYR A 322 -7.58 -9.70 -0.50
C TYR A 322 -9.04 -9.25 -0.44
N PRO A 323 -9.30 -7.95 -0.66
CA PRO A 323 -10.64 -7.40 -0.69
C PRO A 323 -11.52 -8.08 -1.76
N SER A 324 -12.80 -8.28 -1.44
CA SER A 324 -13.84 -8.68 -2.39
C SER A 324 -14.11 -7.59 -3.44
N GLU A 325 -13.74 -6.35 -3.14
CA GLU A 325 -13.83 -5.21 -4.04
C GLU A 325 -12.47 -4.54 -4.17
N GLN A 326 -11.97 -4.42 -5.41
CA GLN A 326 -10.79 -3.63 -5.69
C GLN A 326 -11.11 -2.14 -5.47
N MET A 327 -10.11 -1.39 -5.03
CA MET A 327 -10.18 0.06 -4.92
C MET A 327 -9.56 0.68 -6.16
N ILE A 328 -10.28 1.60 -6.80
CA ILE A 328 -9.81 2.35 -7.95
C ILE A 328 -9.67 3.81 -7.53
N ALA A 329 -8.48 4.37 -7.71
CA ALA A 329 -8.17 5.75 -7.33
C ALA A 329 -7.38 6.44 -8.45
N GLU A 330 -7.63 7.73 -8.66
CA GLU A 330 -6.86 8.51 -9.63
C GLU A 330 -5.51 8.94 -9.05
N ALA A 331 -4.45 8.78 -9.84
CA ALA A 331 -3.12 9.27 -9.53
C ALA A 331 -2.51 9.94 -10.77
N ILE A 332 -1.66 10.94 -10.56
CA ILE A 332 -0.97 11.65 -11.65
C ILE A 332 0.42 11.04 -11.82
N PHE A 333 0.76 10.62 -13.05
CA PHE A 333 2.11 10.15 -13.35
C PHE A 333 3.07 11.34 -13.49
N ASN A 334 4.09 11.40 -12.64
CA ASN A 334 5.02 12.53 -12.64
C ASN A 334 6.42 12.12 -12.14
N ALA A 335 7.31 13.11 -12.03
CA ALA A 335 8.59 13.05 -11.37
C ALA A 335 8.50 13.63 -9.96
N TYR A 336 9.17 13.00 -9.00
CA TYR A 336 9.57 13.62 -7.74
C TYR A 336 10.99 14.18 -7.94
N LEU A 337 11.17 15.47 -7.67
CA LEU A 337 12.41 16.22 -7.91
C LEU A 337 13.32 16.24 -6.70
#